data_AF-A0A0M9DZD0-F1
#
_entry.id   AF-A0A0M9DZD0-F1
#
_cell.length_a   1.000
_cell.length_b   1.000
_cell.length_c   1.000
_cell.angle_alpha   90.00
_cell.angle_beta   90.00
_cell.angle_gamma   90.00
#
_symmetry.space_group_name_H-M   'P 1'
#
loop_
_entity.id
_entity.type
_entity.pdbx_description
1 polymer ?
#
loop_
_entity_poly.entity_id
_entity_poly.type
_entity_poly.pdbx_seq_one_letter_code
_entity_poly.pdbx_strand_id
1 'polypeptide(L)' 'MINLHQKLGVEFDNIENTLKELPVPQACNNCSKLELGGIAALLHNLYNGIEQILTYVLKYRKISMPKGPS' A
#
# COMPACT_ATOMS: atom_id res chain seq x y z
N MET A 1 14.99 8.45 -17.09
CA MET A 1 14.57 9.14 -15.85
C MET A 1 13.10 8.83 -15.63
N ILE A 2 12.73 8.19 -14.51
CA ILE A 2 11.33 7.82 -14.25
C ILE A 2 10.56 9.07 -13.82
N ASN A 3 9.54 9.47 -14.59
CA ASN A 3 8.64 10.59 -14.29
C ASN A 3 7.71 10.22 -13.12
N LEU A 4 7.26 11.20 -12.32
CA LEU A 4 6.26 11.02 -11.25
C LEU A 4 5.09 10.12 -11.68
N HIS A 5 4.50 10.34 -12.86
CA HIS A 5 3.37 9.55 -13.36
C HIS A 5 3.69 8.06 -13.46
N GLN A 6 4.90 7.70 -13.88
CA GLN A 6 5.32 6.30 -13.96
C GLN A 6 5.46 5.69 -12.55
N LYS A 7 6.00 6.45 -11.58
CA LYS A 7 6.09 5.99 -10.20
C LYS A 7 4.70 5.78 -9.58
N LEU A 8 3.80 6.73 -9.80
CA LEU A 8 2.42 6.63 -9.33
C LEU A 8 1.69 5.45 -9.98
N GLY A 9 1.86 5.25 -11.29
CA GLY A 9 1.26 4.12 -12.01
C GLY A 9 1.66 2.78 -11.40
N VAL A 10 2.96 2.57 -11.12
CA VAL A 10 3.44 1.35 -10.47
C VAL A 10 2.78 1.13 -9.10
N GLU A 11 2.65 2.16 -8.26
CA GLU A 11 2.02 2.00 -6.96
C GLU A 11 0.51 1.74 -7.07
N PHE A 12 -0.18 2.36 -8.04
CA PHE A 12 -1.59 2.06 -8.31
C PHE A 12 -1.78 0.61 -8.77
N ASP A 13 -0.93 0.11 -9.67
CA ASP A 13 -0.97 -1.28 -10.13
C ASP A 13 -0.72 -2.25 -8.96
N ASN A 14 0.24 -1.94 -8.08
CA ASN A 14 0.52 -2.72 -6.87
C ASN A 14 -0.68 -2.76 -5.91
N ILE A 15 -1.32 -1.61 -5.69
CA ILE A 15 -2.53 -1.50 -4.86
C ILE A 15 -3.66 -2.33 -5.47
N GLU A 16 -3.90 -2.22 -6.77
CA GLU A 16 -4.97 -2.94 -7.45
C GLU A 16 -4.75 -4.46 -7.38
N ASN A 17 -3.52 -4.93 -7.57
CA ASN A 17 -3.18 -6.34 -7.43
C ASN A 17 -3.38 -6.84 -5.99
N THR A 18 -2.96 -6.05 -5.00
CA THR A 18 -3.18 -6.36 -3.58
C THR A 18 -4.67 -6.46 -3.24
N LEU A 19 -5.50 -5.56 -3.78
CA LEU A 19 -6.95 -5.58 -3.57
C LEU A 19 -7.62 -6.79 -4.21
N LYS A 20 -7.11 -7.28 -5.34
CA LYS A 20 -7.60 -8.53 -5.98
C LYS A 20 -7.29 -9.77 -5.14
N GLU A 21 -6.19 -9.75 -4.39
CA GLU A 21 -5.77 -10.85 -3.51
C GLU A 21 -6.45 -10.81 -2.13
N LEU A 22 -6.99 -9.66 -1.73
CA LEU A 22 -7.70 -9.50 -0.46
C LEU A 22 -8.96 -10.37 -0.42
N PRO A 23 -9.11 -11.26 0.58
CA PRO A 23 -10.26 -12.15 0.67
C PRO A 23 -11.54 -11.36 0.96
N VAL A 24 -12.66 -11.83 0.42
CA VAL A 24 -13.98 -11.26 0.72
C VAL A 24 -14.32 -11.39 2.21
N PRO A 25 -15.07 -10.45 2.81
CA PRO A 25 -15.35 -10.46 4.25
C PRO A 25 -15.92 -11.78 4.78
N GLN A 26 -16.74 -12.48 4.00
CA GLN A 26 -17.31 -13.76 4.41
C GLN A 26 -16.28 -14.90 4.52
N ALA A 27 -15.13 -14.78 3.84
CA ALA A 27 -14.07 -15.79 3.86
C ALA A 27 -13.27 -15.79 5.18
N CYS A 28 -13.36 -14.74 5.98
CA CYS A 28 -12.51 -14.56 7.17
C CYS A 28 -13.15 -14.99 8.49
N ASN A 29 -14.41 -15.43 8.50
CA ASN A 29 -15.14 -15.76 9.73
C ASN A 29 -14.45 -16.88 10.57
N ASN A 30 -13.64 -17.74 9.95
CA ASN A 30 -12.94 -18.85 10.60
C ASN A 30 -11.44 -18.93 10.23
N CYS A 31 -10.80 -17.82 9.84
CA CYS A 31 -9.39 -17.87 9.46
C CYS A 31 -8.49 -18.36 10.60
N SER A 32 -7.59 -19.27 10.28
CA SER A 32 -6.46 -19.65 11.11
C SER A 32 -5.52 -18.46 11.33
N LYS A 33 -4.65 -18.56 12.34
CA LYS A 33 -3.61 -17.54 12.60
C LYS A 33 -2.72 -17.29 11.39
N LEU A 34 -2.45 -18.32 10.58
CA LEU A 34 -1.63 -18.20 9.37
C LEU A 34 -2.35 -17.37 8.31
N GLU A 35 -3.63 -17.65 8.07
CA GLU A 35 -4.45 -16.90 7.11
C GLU A 35 -4.63 -15.44 7.55
N LEU A 36 -4.86 -15.20 8.84
CA LEU A 36 -4.89 -13.85 9.41
C LEU A 36 -3.56 -13.11 9.22
N GLY A 37 -2.43 -13.81 9.35
CA GLY A 37 -1.11 -13.27 9.05
C GLY A 37 -0.96 -12.87 7.57
N GLY A 38 -1.48 -13.69 6.66
CA GLY A 38 -1.53 -13.36 5.23
C GLY A 38 -2.38 -12.12 4.94
N ILE A 39 -3.57 -12.02 5.54
CA ILE A 39 -4.45 -10.85 5.41
C ILE A 39 -3.77 -9.60 5.97
N ALA A 40 -3.12 -9.70 7.13
CA ALA A 40 -2.38 -8.59 7.71
C ALA A 40 -1.24 -8.11 6.78
N ALA A 41 -0.53 -9.03 6.12
CA ALA A 41 0.50 -8.70 5.15
C ALA A 41 -0.09 -7.99 3.91
N LEU A 42 -1.22 -8.44 3.38
CA LEU A 42 -1.90 -7.78 2.27
C LEU A 42 -2.36 -6.37 2.64
N LEU A 43 -2.97 -6.19 3.82
CA LEU A 43 -3.36 -4.87 4.33
C LEU A 43 -2.14 -3.96 4.50
N HIS A 44 -1.04 -4.48 5.04
CA HIS A 44 0.20 -3.72 5.17
C HIS A 44 0.74 -3.27 3.80
N ASN A 45 0.73 -4.14 2.80
CA ASN A 45 1.14 -3.79 1.43
C ASN A 45 0.26 -2.68 0.82
N LEU A 46 -1.06 -2.74 1.06
CA LEU A 46 -1.98 -1.69 0.64
C LEU A 46 -1.61 -0.33 1.26
N TYR A 47 -1.37 -0.30 2.58
CA TYR A 47 -0.95 0.93 3.27
C TYR A 47 0.39 1.45 2.75
N ASN A 48 1.36 0.57 2.51
CA ASN A 48 2.66 0.95 1.96
C ASN A 48 2.53 1.60 0.58
N GLY A 49 1.69 1.06 -0.31
CA GLY A 49 1.44 1.67 -1.62
C GLY A 49 0.88 3.09 -1.51
N ILE A 50 -0.07 3.31 -0.59
CA ILE A 50 -0.64 4.64 -0.32
C ILE A 50 0.43 5.59 0.22
N GLU A 51 1.24 5.15 1.18
CA GLU A 51 2.35 5.93 1.73
C GLU A 51 3.35 6.36 0.64
N GLN A 52 3.68 5.44 -0.27
CA GLN A 52 4.61 5.70 -1.36
C GLN A 52 4.06 6.73 -2.36
N ILE A 53 2.78 6.63 -2.72
CA ILE A 53 2.08 7.64 -3.54
C ILE A 53 2.21 9.02 -2.90
N LEU A 54 1.86 9.14 -1.62
CA LEU A 54 1.94 10.41 -0.89
C LEU A 54 3.38 10.93 -0.85
N THR A 55 4.34 10.05 -0.58
CA THR A 55 5.76 10.37 -0.56
C THR A 55 6.25 10.91 -1.91
N TYR A 56 5.86 10.29 -3.02
CA TYR A 56 6.23 10.75 -4.36
C TYR A 56 5.61 12.13 -4.68
N VAL A 57 4.35 12.35 -4.31
CA VAL A 57 3.67 13.64 -4.50
C VAL A 57 4.36 14.75 -3.70
N LEU A 58 4.64 14.50 -2.42
CA LEU A 58 5.33 15.47 -1.55
C LEU A 58 6.73 15.80 -2.07
N LYS A 59 7.51 14.78 -2.47
CA LYS A 59 8.84 14.97 -3.07
C LYS A 59 8.78 15.77 -4.36
N TYR A 60 7.80 15.51 -5.23
CA TYR A 60 7.60 16.26 -6.47
C TYR A 60 7.27 17.74 -6.19
N ARG A 61 6.48 18.00 -5.14
CA ARG A 61 6.18 19.35 -4.65
C ARG A 61 7.32 20.00 -3.86
N LYS A 62 8.44 19.31 -3.66
CA LYS A 62 9.59 19.74 -2.82
C LYS A 62 9.18 20.09 -1.38
N ILE A 63 8.15 19.41 -0.87
CA ILE A 63 7.71 19.54 0.52
C ILE A 63 8.53 18.56 1.36
N SER A 64 9.14 19.05 2.44
CA SER A 64 9.81 18.20 3.41
C SER A 64 8.79 17.31 4.13
N MET A 65 9.05 16.01 4.18
CA MET A 65 8.22 15.12 4.99
C MET A 65 8.45 15.44 6.48
N PRO A 66 7.38 15.69 7.25
CA PRO A 66 7.52 15.79 8.70
C PRO A 66 7.96 14.43 9.22
N LYS A 67 9.04 14.39 10.00
CA LYS A 67 9.40 13.21 10.77
C LYS A 67 8.52 13.20 12.01
N GLY A 68 7.76 12.12 12.20
CA GLY A 68 7.08 11.88 13.47
C GLY A 68 8.10 11.73 14.61
N PRO A 69 7.66 11.80 15.88
CA PRO A 69 8.54 11.48 17.00
C PRO A 69 9.06 10.04 16.84
N SER A 70 10.38 9.89 16.98
CA SER A 70 11.06 8.60 17.07
C SER A 70 10.78 7.91 18.40
#